data_AF-A0A1S4EKF4-F1
#
_entry.id   AF-A0A1S4EKF4-F1
#
_cell.length_a   1.000
_cell.length_b   1.000
_cell.length_c   1.000
_cell.angle_alpha   90.00
_cell.angle_beta   90.00
_cell.angle_gamma   90.00
#
_symmetry.space_group_name_H-M   'P 1'
#
loop_
_entity.id
_entity.type
_entity.pdbx_description
1 polymer ?
#
loop_
_entity_poly.entity_id
_entity_poly.type
_entity_poly.pdbx_seq_one_letter_code
_entity_poly.pdbx_strand_id
1 'polypeptide(L)'
;MTESSSMADMFKYGCDDWWTWDRNDKSPDTKLFGKNHRTVNFHPTWSKGAAGIRGTRQLNNGRYYWELATSQRLFGTSMMFGIGTRKARIHQNAFINLIGKDEHSWGLSHKGLIFHGGKFYNYTKPFPENEATRIGVLFDGIAGTLSFYKDGEYLGIAFQGLQHVQEPLYPMICSTAVKTQISLEVARRDFINLQDRCRSIIIKTMNQADLDLVKLPTPIRTYIEEAMVKVSDPPYQPAKYYILNY
;
A
#
# COMPACT_ATOMS: atom_id res chain seq x y z
N MET A 1 7.80 -26.21 -14.13
CA MET A 1 8.37 -24.97 -14.72
C MET A 1 7.48 -23.83 -14.26
N THR A 2 7.86 -23.12 -13.22
CA THR A 2 7.16 -21.92 -12.76
C THR A 2 7.85 -20.73 -13.40
N GLU A 3 7.18 -20.09 -14.37
CA GLU A 3 7.63 -18.82 -14.93
C GLU A 3 7.76 -17.80 -13.80
N SER A 4 9.00 -17.38 -13.51
CA SER A 4 9.24 -16.19 -12.72
C SER A 4 8.83 -14.98 -13.55
N SER A 5 7.54 -14.62 -13.50
CA SER A 5 7.08 -13.35 -14.05
C SER A 5 7.80 -12.23 -13.31
N SER A 6 8.60 -11.45 -14.02
CA SER A 6 9.34 -10.34 -13.43
C SER A 6 8.38 -9.21 -13.03
N MET A 7 8.75 -8.39 -12.04
CA MET A 7 7.99 -7.17 -11.68
C MET A 7 7.67 -6.30 -12.91
N ALA A 8 8.60 -6.28 -13.89
CA ALA A 8 8.47 -5.52 -15.13
C ALA A 8 7.31 -6.01 -16.01
N ASP A 9 6.90 -7.27 -15.88
CA ASP A 9 5.81 -7.84 -16.69
C ASP A 9 4.43 -7.60 -16.07
N MET A 10 4.31 -7.75 -14.74
CA MET A 10 3.01 -7.69 -14.06
C MET A 10 2.41 -6.28 -14.00
N PHE A 11 3.25 -5.23 -13.92
CA PHE A 11 2.80 -3.83 -14.08
C PHE A 11 3.37 -3.15 -15.33
N LYS A 12 3.79 -3.93 -16.34
CA LYS A 12 4.20 -3.40 -17.65
C LYS A 12 3.19 -2.41 -18.22
N TYR A 13 1.92 -2.73 -18.00
CA TYR A 13 0.76 -1.94 -18.45
C TYR A 13 0.03 -1.23 -17.31
N GLY A 14 0.55 -1.23 -16.07
CA GLY A 14 -0.05 -0.51 -14.94
C GLY A 14 0.36 0.96 -14.91
N CYS A 15 -0.28 1.76 -14.05
CA CYS A 15 0.05 3.18 -13.86
C CYS A 15 0.62 3.45 -12.45
N ASP A 16 1.19 4.64 -12.29
CA ASP A 16 1.60 5.13 -10.98
C ASP A 16 0.38 5.36 -10.11
N ASP A 17 0.53 5.06 -8.82
CA ASP A 17 -0.46 5.33 -7.80
C ASP A 17 0.10 6.37 -6.82
N TRP A 18 -0.71 7.41 -6.57
CA TRP A 18 -0.29 8.63 -5.89
C TRP A 18 -0.76 8.70 -4.43
N TRP A 19 -1.19 7.58 -3.85
CA TRP A 19 -1.58 7.52 -2.44
C TRP A 19 -0.41 7.82 -1.50
N THR A 20 -0.77 8.13 -0.25
CA THR A 20 0.13 8.64 0.80
C THR A 20 -0.22 7.99 2.14
N TRP A 21 0.65 8.13 3.14
CA TRP A 21 0.27 7.72 4.49
C TRP A 21 -0.81 8.65 5.06
N ASP A 22 -1.82 8.06 5.69
CA ASP A 22 -2.95 8.79 6.22
C ASP A 22 -2.54 9.56 7.49
N ARG A 23 -2.72 10.88 7.46
CA ARG A 23 -2.41 11.77 8.59
C ARG A 23 -3.34 11.57 9.78
N ASN A 24 -4.57 11.13 9.51
CA ASN A 24 -5.63 10.98 10.48
C ASN A 24 -5.75 9.53 10.96
N ASP A 25 -5.17 8.58 10.23
CA ASP A 25 -5.23 7.15 10.53
C ASP A 25 -3.85 6.56 10.88
N LYS A 26 -3.28 7.08 11.97
CA LYS A 26 -1.94 6.75 12.45
C LYS A 26 -1.80 6.82 13.97
N SER A 27 -0.82 6.11 14.50
CA SER A 27 -0.43 6.23 15.91
C SER A 27 -0.01 7.66 16.28
N PRO A 28 -0.26 8.13 17.51
CA PRO A 28 0.31 9.38 18.01
C PRO A 28 1.85 9.36 18.00
N ASP A 29 2.47 8.18 18.11
CA ASP A 29 3.92 8.00 18.13
C ASP A 29 4.56 7.95 16.73
N THR A 30 3.89 8.53 15.73
CA THR A 30 4.39 8.63 14.35
C THR A 30 4.44 10.07 13.89
N LYS A 31 5.46 10.41 13.11
CA LYS A 31 5.57 11.71 12.43
C LYS A 31 5.81 11.51 10.94
N LEU A 32 5.03 12.20 10.12
CA LEU A 32 5.13 12.16 8.66
C LEU A 32 6.02 13.29 8.14
N PHE A 33 6.78 13.00 7.10
CA PHE A 33 7.76 13.90 6.48
C PHE A 33 7.69 13.86 4.96
N GLY A 34 8.37 14.82 4.34
CA GLY A 34 8.52 14.93 2.89
C GLY A 34 7.30 15.52 2.19
N LYS A 35 7.45 15.83 0.90
CA LYS A 35 6.33 16.19 0.05
C LYS A 35 5.42 14.95 -0.07
N ASN A 36 4.12 15.14 0.09
CA ASN A 36 3.09 14.09 0.01
C ASN A 36 3.12 13.05 1.14
N HIS A 37 3.72 13.33 2.31
CA HIS A 37 3.62 12.46 3.49
C HIS A 37 3.99 10.98 3.24
N ARG A 38 4.96 10.71 2.35
CA ARG A 38 5.37 9.35 1.98
C ARG A 38 6.44 8.74 2.88
N THR A 39 7.03 9.53 3.77
CA THR A 39 7.99 9.05 4.75
C THR A 39 7.40 9.15 6.14
N VAL A 40 7.43 8.03 6.88
CA VAL A 40 7.03 7.97 8.29
C VAL A 40 8.25 7.74 9.17
N ASN A 41 8.30 8.43 10.30
CA ASN A 41 9.23 8.19 11.39
C ASN A 41 8.44 7.68 12.61
N PHE A 42 8.74 6.48 13.05
CA PHE A 42 8.15 5.85 14.23
C PHE A 42 8.97 6.21 15.47
N HIS A 43 8.27 6.48 16.57
CA HIS A 43 8.86 6.77 17.87
C HIS A 43 10.00 7.79 17.77
N PRO A 44 9.73 9.04 17.34
CA PRO A 44 10.76 10.02 17.03
C PRO A 44 11.62 10.40 18.25
N THR A 45 11.08 10.26 19.46
CA THR A 45 11.77 10.58 20.71
C THR A 45 12.15 9.32 21.49
N TRP A 46 11.17 8.48 21.83
CA TRP A 46 11.34 7.25 22.64
C TRP A 46 10.13 6.31 22.39
N SER A 47 10.18 5.05 22.83
CA SER A 47 9.15 4.02 22.53
C SER A 47 8.56 3.37 23.80
N LYS A 48 7.22 3.25 23.87
CA LYS A 48 6.47 2.42 24.87
C LYS A 48 5.93 1.12 24.31
N GLY A 49 6.11 0.86 23.02
CA GLY A 49 5.41 -0.24 22.39
C GLY A 49 5.37 -0.14 20.89
N ALA A 50 4.24 -0.49 20.30
CA ALA A 50 4.05 -0.59 18.86
C ALA A 50 3.25 0.59 18.33
N ALA A 51 3.78 1.25 17.30
CA ALA A 51 3.13 2.29 16.55
C ALA A 51 2.94 1.86 15.10
N GLY A 52 1.73 2.05 14.57
CA GLY A 52 1.33 1.71 13.21
C GLY A 52 0.70 2.89 12.48
N ILE A 53 0.58 2.76 11.17
CA ILE A 53 -0.03 3.73 10.27
C ILE A 53 -0.65 3.03 9.07
N ARG A 54 -1.76 3.56 8.56
CA ARG A 54 -2.42 3.10 7.33
C ARG A 54 -2.18 4.07 6.17
N GLY A 55 -2.22 3.54 4.95
CA GLY A 55 -2.23 4.32 3.72
C GLY A 55 -3.63 4.79 3.34
N THR A 56 -3.73 5.82 2.50
CA THR A 56 -5.02 6.36 2.02
C THR A 56 -5.68 5.53 0.91
N ARG A 57 -4.97 4.55 0.33
CA ARG A 57 -5.48 3.70 -0.75
C ARG A 57 -6.29 2.53 -0.21
N GLN A 58 -7.56 2.45 -0.59
CA GLN A 58 -8.34 1.23 -0.49
C GLN A 58 -7.93 0.24 -1.59
N LEU A 59 -7.74 -1.03 -1.23
CA LEU A 59 -7.14 -2.05 -2.10
C LEU A 59 -8.12 -3.05 -2.71
N ASN A 60 -9.32 -3.23 -2.14
CA ASN A 60 -10.24 -4.29 -2.59
C ASN A 60 -10.54 -4.20 -4.08
N ASN A 61 -10.71 -5.35 -4.73
CA ASN A 61 -11.08 -5.50 -6.15
C ASN A 61 -10.06 -4.95 -7.17
N GLY A 62 -8.84 -4.60 -6.75
CA GLY A 62 -7.78 -4.18 -7.65
C GLY A 62 -6.45 -4.91 -7.41
N ARG A 63 -5.48 -4.63 -8.27
CA ARG A 63 -4.09 -5.09 -8.13
C ARG A 63 -3.20 -3.91 -7.84
N TYR A 64 -2.43 -4.01 -6.77
CA TYR A 64 -1.61 -2.93 -6.26
C TYR A 64 -0.23 -3.46 -5.90
N TYR A 65 0.77 -2.62 -6.15
CA TYR A 65 2.12 -2.86 -5.71
C TYR A 65 2.73 -1.61 -5.14
N TRP A 66 3.46 -1.74 -4.05
CA TRP A 66 4.20 -0.64 -3.49
C TRP A 66 5.51 -1.11 -2.88
N GLU A 67 6.48 -0.21 -2.88
CA GLU A 67 7.81 -0.45 -2.32
C GLU A 67 8.07 0.47 -1.15
N LEU A 68 8.62 -0.15 -0.12
CA LEU A 68 8.98 0.48 1.14
C LEU A 68 10.48 0.36 1.30
N ALA A 69 11.16 1.50 1.42
CA ALA A 69 12.56 1.53 1.79
C ALA A 69 12.67 1.80 3.28
N THR A 70 13.36 0.90 3.99
CA THR A 70 13.71 1.12 5.39
C THR A 70 15.04 1.87 5.46
N SER A 71 15.22 2.68 6.50
CA SER A 71 16.56 3.15 6.84
C SER A 71 17.44 1.97 7.30
N GLN A 72 18.74 2.19 7.48
CA GLN A 72 19.72 1.22 8.03
C GLN A 72 19.43 0.79 9.47
N ARG A 73 18.21 0.99 9.98
CA ARG A 73 17.80 0.71 11.36
C ARG A 73 16.67 -0.32 11.38
N LEU A 74 16.88 -1.43 10.68
CA LEU A 74 16.08 -2.64 10.83
C LEU A 74 16.58 -3.43 12.05
N PHE A 75 16.17 -3.01 13.26
CA PHE A 75 16.37 -3.76 14.50
C PHE A 75 15.19 -3.61 15.47
N GLY A 76 15.16 -4.44 16.51
CA GLY A 76 14.20 -4.33 17.61
C GLY A 76 13.15 -5.44 17.63
N THR A 77 12.14 -5.27 18.48
CA THR A 77 11.17 -6.35 18.75
C THR A 77 10.29 -6.65 17.54
N SER A 78 9.77 -5.61 16.88
CA SER A 78 8.79 -5.74 15.81
C SER A 78 8.89 -4.56 14.82
N MET A 79 9.02 -4.92 13.54
CA MET A 79 8.76 -4.06 12.39
C MET A 79 8.04 -4.92 11.38
N MET A 80 6.93 -4.42 10.85
CA MET A 80 6.03 -5.21 10.02
C MET A 80 5.47 -4.41 8.85
N PHE A 81 5.19 -5.15 7.78
CA PHE A 81 4.71 -4.64 6.51
C PHE A 81 3.52 -5.48 6.05
N GLY A 82 2.44 -4.85 5.60
CA GLY A 82 1.29 -5.60 5.14
C GLY A 82 0.07 -4.73 4.86
N ILE A 83 -1.09 -5.29 5.19
CA ILE A 83 -2.39 -4.65 4.98
C ILE A 83 -3.27 -4.83 6.21
N GLY A 84 -4.27 -3.97 6.36
CA GLY A 84 -5.27 -4.11 7.40
C GLY A 84 -6.55 -3.35 7.10
N THR A 85 -7.62 -3.73 7.77
CA THR A 85 -8.87 -2.97 7.75
C THR A 85 -8.79 -1.80 8.72
N ARG A 86 -9.82 -0.95 8.76
CA ARG A 86 -9.91 0.14 9.75
C ARG A 86 -10.02 -0.37 11.19
N LYS A 87 -10.46 -1.60 11.39
CA LYS A 87 -10.58 -2.24 12.71
C LYS A 87 -9.23 -2.69 13.26
N ALA A 88 -8.23 -2.89 12.41
CA ALA A 88 -6.88 -3.26 12.86
C ALA A 88 -6.33 -2.18 13.80
N ARG A 89 -5.69 -2.60 14.90
CA ARG A 89 -5.10 -1.65 15.85
C ARG A 89 -3.89 -0.95 15.22
N ILE A 90 -3.78 0.36 15.45
CA ILE A 90 -2.65 1.19 14.99
C ILE A 90 -1.72 1.62 16.12
N HIS A 91 -2.03 1.32 17.39
CA HIS A 91 -1.17 1.70 18.51
C HIS A 91 -1.37 0.76 19.71
N GLN A 92 -0.30 0.46 20.42
CA GLN A 92 -0.32 -0.29 21.68
C GLN A 92 0.90 0.05 22.53
N ASN A 93 0.70 0.35 23.82
CA ASN A 93 1.78 0.50 24.81
C ASN A 93 2.32 -0.87 25.28
N ALA A 94 2.74 -1.70 24.33
CA ALA A 94 3.43 -2.96 24.56
C ALA A 94 4.29 -3.31 23.33
N PHE A 95 5.44 -3.93 23.55
CA PHE A 95 6.36 -4.35 22.48
C PHE A 95 5.87 -5.62 21.80
N ILE A 96 4.96 -5.49 20.83
CA ILE A 96 4.30 -6.61 20.17
C ILE A 96 4.31 -6.50 18.64
N ASN A 97 4.06 -7.63 17.96
CA ASN A 97 3.65 -7.64 16.56
C ASN A 97 2.20 -7.12 16.49
N LEU A 98 2.02 -5.95 15.86
CA LEU A 98 0.72 -5.27 15.81
C LEU A 98 -0.13 -5.81 14.66
N ILE A 99 0.48 -5.93 13.47
CA ILE A 99 -0.16 -6.43 12.26
C ILE A 99 -0.26 -7.96 12.37
N GLY A 100 -1.44 -8.50 12.13
CA GLY A 100 -1.75 -9.92 12.24
C GLY A 100 -2.00 -10.42 13.66
N LYS A 101 -2.08 -9.52 14.66
CA LYS A 101 -2.46 -9.87 16.03
C LYS A 101 -3.89 -10.42 16.12
N ASP A 102 -4.77 -9.90 15.29
CA ASP A 102 -6.18 -10.28 15.16
C ASP A 102 -6.50 -10.55 13.68
N GLU A 103 -7.77 -10.85 13.39
CA GLU A 103 -8.26 -11.13 12.03
C GLU A 103 -8.32 -9.90 11.12
N HIS A 104 -8.09 -8.69 11.62
CA HIS A 104 -8.28 -7.47 10.85
C HIS A 104 -7.03 -7.03 10.07
N SER A 105 -5.94 -7.79 10.15
CA SER A 105 -4.69 -7.45 9.47
C SER A 105 -3.84 -8.68 9.10
N TRP A 106 -2.97 -8.49 8.11
CA TRP A 106 -2.07 -9.50 7.55
C TRP A 106 -0.71 -8.85 7.33
N GLY A 107 0.37 -9.44 7.86
CA GLY A 107 1.68 -8.79 7.79
C GLY A 107 2.88 -9.71 7.81
N LEU A 108 3.95 -9.25 7.19
CA LEU A 108 5.30 -9.80 7.24
C LEU A 108 6.13 -9.02 8.26
N SER A 109 6.77 -9.74 9.18
CA SER A 109 7.77 -9.20 10.10
C SER A 109 9.15 -9.22 9.46
N HIS A 110 10.01 -8.25 9.80
CA HIS A 110 11.44 -8.25 9.43
C HIS A 110 12.18 -9.52 9.90
N LYS A 111 11.62 -10.29 10.84
CA LYS A 111 12.16 -11.60 11.25
C LYS A 111 11.84 -12.75 10.27
N GLY A 112 11.21 -12.46 9.13
CA GLY A 112 10.86 -13.46 8.12
C GLY A 112 9.61 -14.28 8.43
N LEU A 113 8.81 -13.83 9.40
CA LEU A 113 7.57 -14.46 9.84
C LEU A 113 6.35 -13.72 9.28
N ILE A 114 5.32 -14.43 8.86
CA ILE A 114 4.01 -13.85 8.50
C ILE A 114 3.01 -14.05 9.64
N PHE A 115 2.13 -13.07 9.85
CA PHE A 115 1.15 -13.04 10.95
C PHE A 115 -0.26 -12.72 10.45
N HIS A 116 -1.24 -13.46 10.97
CA HIS A 116 -2.67 -13.19 10.80
C HIS A 116 -3.50 -13.95 11.85
N GLY A 117 -4.54 -13.32 12.41
CA GLY A 117 -5.46 -13.99 13.34
C GLY A 117 -4.78 -14.52 14.60
N GLY A 118 -3.71 -13.86 15.06
CA GLY A 118 -2.92 -14.28 16.21
C GLY A 118 -2.00 -15.49 15.96
N LYS A 119 -1.95 -16.00 14.73
CA LYS A 119 -1.07 -17.10 14.30
C LYS A 119 0.10 -16.57 13.50
N PHE A 120 1.18 -17.34 13.46
CA PHE A 120 2.37 -17.00 12.68
C PHE A 120 3.04 -18.23 12.05
N TYR A 121 3.74 -18.00 10.94
CA TYR A 121 4.46 -19.03 10.19
C TYR A 121 5.79 -18.48 9.65
N ASN A 122 6.77 -19.37 9.51
CA ASN A 122 8.00 -19.07 8.77
C ASN A 122 7.69 -18.88 7.30
N TYR A 123 8.18 -17.79 6.72
CA TYR A 123 7.89 -17.42 5.33
C TYR A 123 9.17 -17.15 4.53
N THR A 124 10.13 -16.43 5.11
CA THR A 124 11.42 -16.16 4.48
C THR A 124 12.52 -16.09 5.53
N LYS A 125 13.78 -16.00 5.09
CA LYS A 125 14.90 -15.72 5.99
C LYS A 125 14.73 -14.33 6.61
N PRO A 126 15.14 -14.13 7.88
CA PRO A 126 15.16 -12.80 8.49
C PRO A 126 15.87 -11.75 7.62
N PHE A 127 15.45 -10.51 7.76
CA PHE A 127 16.09 -9.38 7.10
C PHE A 127 17.41 -9.09 7.81
N PRO A 128 18.46 -8.69 7.08
CA PRO A 128 19.73 -8.35 7.70
C PRO A 128 19.54 -7.18 8.67
N GLU A 129 20.03 -7.34 9.90
CA GLU A 129 19.96 -6.28 10.90
C GLU A 129 20.90 -5.13 10.52
N ASN A 130 20.45 -3.91 10.80
CA ASN A 130 21.21 -2.67 10.54
C ASN A 130 21.58 -2.41 9.07
N GLU A 131 20.93 -3.09 8.14
CA GLU A 131 21.04 -2.85 6.71
C GLU A 131 19.75 -2.22 6.19
N ALA A 132 19.86 -1.45 5.10
CA ALA A 132 18.69 -0.96 4.41
C ALA A 132 18.09 -2.12 3.60
N THR A 133 16.78 -2.30 3.65
CA THR A 133 16.07 -3.32 2.85
C THR A 133 14.94 -2.64 2.11
N ARG A 134 14.73 -3.06 0.87
CA ARG A 134 13.57 -2.70 0.07
C ARG A 134 12.53 -3.82 0.17
N ILE A 135 11.35 -3.47 0.65
CA ILE A 135 10.22 -4.40 0.76
C ILE A 135 9.19 -4.03 -0.29
N GLY A 136 9.00 -4.91 -1.26
CA GLY A 136 7.87 -4.83 -2.18
C GLY A 136 6.66 -5.57 -1.60
N VAL A 137 5.48 -5.00 -1.75
CA VAL A 137 4.22 -5.64 -1.35
C VAL A 137 3.31 -5.70 -2.56
N LEU A 138 2.85 -6.90 -2.90
CA LEU A 138 1.93 -7.16 -3.99
C LEU A 138 0.60 -7.64 -3.42
N PHE A 139 -0.45 -6.85 -3.63
CA PHE A 139 -1.81 -7.25 -3.35
C PHE A 139 -2.56 -7.48 -4.66
N ASP A 140 -3.08 -8.70 -4.85
CA ASP A 140 -4.03 -9.02 -5.91
C ASP A 140 -5.39 -9.27 -5.28
N GLY A 141 -6.29 -8.29 -5.36
CA GLY A 141 -7.65 -8.39 -4.82
C GLY A 141 -8.59 -9.27 -5.64
N ILE A 142 -8.23 -9.63 -6.88
CA ILE A 142 -9.04 -10.49 -7.76
C ILE A 142 -8.73 -11.95 -7.45
N ALA A 143 -7.43 -12.30 -7.41
CA ALA A 143 -6.98 -13.61 -6.97
C ALA A 143 -7.08 -13.79 -5.45
N GLY A 144 -7.15 -12.67 -4.72
CA GLY A 144 -7.24 -12.62 -3.26
C GLY A 144 -5.96 -13.01 -2.56
N THR A 145 -4.80 -12.60 -3.11
CA THR A 145 -3.48 -12.97 -2.60
C THR A 145 -2.67 -11.76 -2.14
N LEU A 146 -1.89 -11.93 -1.08
CA LEU A 146 -0.86 -10.98 -0.65
C LEU A 146 0.50 -11.67 -0.72
N SER A 147 1.44 -11.03 -1.40
CA SER A 147 2.81 -11.51 -1.59
C SER A 147 3.82 -10.41 -1.28
N PHE A 148 5.06 -10.81 -1.02
CA PHE A 148 6.13 -9.89 -0.67
C PHE A 148 7.37 -10.10 -1.53
N TYR A 149 8.14 -9.03 -1.68
CA TYR A 149 9.45 -9.01 -2.29
C TYR A 149 10.46 -8.47 -1.29
N LYS A 150 11.69 -9.01 -1.31
CA LYS A 150 12.82 -8.50 -0.54
C LYS A 150 13.95 -8.20 -1.51
N ASP A 151 14.35 -6.94 -1.59
CA ASP A 151 15.43 -6.46 -2.47
C ASP A 151 15.26 -6.89 -3.94
N GLY A 152 14.01 -6.92 -4.41
CA GLY A 152 13.63 -7.32 -5.75
C GLY A 152 13.32 -8.81 -5.94
N GLU A 153 13.65 -9.66 -4.96
CA GLU A 153 13.36 -11.10 -5.03
C GLU A 153 11.93 -11.41 -4.57
N TYR A 154 11.18 -12.13 -5.39
CA TYR A 154 9.83 -12.59 -5.06
C TYR A 154 9.88 -13.72 -4.02
N LEU A 155 9.13 -13.56 -2.91
CA LEU A 155 9.15 -14.52 -1.79
C LEU A 155 8.03 -15.55 -1.84
N GLY A 156 7.16 -15.53 -2.85
CA GLY A 156 5.98 -16.39 -2.94
C GLY A 156 4.70 -15.72 -2.43
N ILE A 157 3.64 -16.51 -2.28
CA ILE A 157 2.35 -16.06 -1.74
C ILE A 157 2.39 -16.23 -0.22
N ALA A 158 2.17 -15.14 0.52
CA ALA A 158 2.10 -15.15 1.98
C ALA A 158 0.69 -15.44 2.49
N PHE A 159 -0.33 -14.87 1.85
CA PHE A 159 -1.73 -15.02 2.26
C PHE A 159 -2.65 -15.19 1.06
N GLN A 160 -3.75 -15.92 1.27
CA GLN A 160 -4.81 -16.18 0.30
C GLN A 160 -6.19 -15.93 0.93
N GLY A 161 -7.24 -15.88 0.13
CA GLY A 161 -8.62 -15.70 0.61
C GLY A 161 -9.01 -14.24 0.85
N LEU A 162 -8.18 -13.28 0.44
CA LEU A 162 -8.40 -11.86 0.70
C LEU A 162 -9.55 -11.25 -0.13
N GLN A 163 -9.96 -11.93 -1.21
CA GLN A 163 -11.13 -11.56 -2.01
C GLN A 163 -12.45 -11.70 -1.24
N HIS A 164 -12.46 -12.47 -0.14
CA HIS A 164 -13.64 -12.64 0.71
C HIS A 164 -13.76 -11.54 1.79
N VAL A 165 -12.73 -10.70 1.96
CA VAL A 165 -12.75 -9.61 2.93
C VAL A 165 -13.59 -8.46 2.39
N GLN A 166 -14.79 -8.28 2.95
CA GLN A 166 -15.71 -7.21 2.55
C GLN A 166 -15.29 -5.84 3.09
N GLU A 167 -14.58 -5.82 4.21
CA GLU A 167 -14.08 -4.57 4.79
C GLU A 167 -13.01 -3.94 3.89
N PRO A 168 -12.98 -2.59 3.78
CA PRO A 168 -11.91 -1.90 3.08
C PRO A 168 -10.53 -2.26 3.64
N LEU A 169 -9.65 -2.73 2.77
CA LEU A 169 -8.25 -3.06 3.05
C LEU A 169 -7.34 -1.90 2.66
N TYR A 170 -6.36 -1.60 3.51
CA TYR A 170 -5.40 -0.50 3.32
C TYR A 170 -3.97 -1.00 3.51
N PRO A 171 -2.97 -0.45 2.80
CA PRO A 171 -1.57 -0.63 3.13
C PRO A 171 -1.31 -0.26 4.59
N MET A 172 -0.52 -1.06 5.30
CA MET A 172 -0.27 -0.87 6.72
C MET A 172 1.17 -1.24 7.06
N ILE A 173 1.80 -0.42 7.91
CA ILE A 173 3.14 -0.69 8.45
C ILE A 173 3.16 -0.36 9.94
N CYS A 174 4.03 -1.04 10.70
CA CYS A 174 4.25 -0.71 12.11
C CYS A 174 5.71 -0.94 12.52
N SER A 175 6.12 -0.26 13.59
CA SER A 175 7.41 -0.45 14.25
C SER A 175 7.27 -0.28 15.76
N THR A 176 8.10 -1.00 16.51
CA THR A 176 8.36 -0.75 17.94
C THR A 176 9.66 0.00 18.19
N ALA A 177 10.52 0.10 17.18
CA ALA A 177 11.85 0.66 17.31
C ALA A 177 11.86 2.19 17.23
N VAL A 178 12.78 2.80 17.98
CA VAL A 178 12.94 4.24 18.10
C VAL A 178 13.64 4.82 16.88
N LYS A 179 13.13 5.95 16.37
CA LYS A 179 13.68 6.67 15.21
C LYS A 179 13.77 5.79 13.95
N THR A 180 12.84 4.85 13.79
CA THR A 180 12.74 4.03 12.59
C THR A 180 12.06 4.84 11.49
N GLN A 181 12.72 4.97 10.35
CA GLN A 181 12.16 5.65 9.18
C GLN A 181 11.84 4.64 8.09
N ILE A 182 10.64 4.76 7.52
CA ILE A 182 10.19 3.97 6.37
C ILE A 182 9.60 4.93 5.33
N SER A 183 10.06 4.80 4.09
CA SER A 183 9.62 5.63 2.96
C SER A 183 8.88 4.79 1.93
N LEU A 184 7.71 5.27 1.51
CA LEU A 184 6.98 4.78 0.34
C LEU A 184 7.62 5.36 -0.93
N GLU A 185 8.36 4.54 -1.66
CA GLU A 185 9.12 5.00 -2.83
C GLU A 185 8.35 4.79 -4.14
N VAL A 186 7.83 3.58 -4.32
CA VAL A 186 7.06 3.19 -5.50
C VAL A 186 5.64 2.85 -5.06
N ALA A 187 4.65 3.27 -5.84
CA ALA A 187 3.28 2.81 -5.72
C ALA A 187 2.70 2.72 -7.13
N ARG A 188 2.18 1.54 -7.48
CA ARG A 188 1.59 1.22 -8.78
C ARG A 188 0.28 0.49 -8.59
N ARG A 189 -0.58 0.65 -9.59
CA ARG A 189 -1.85 -0.07 -9.69
C ARG A 189 -2.10 -0.54 -11.10
N ASP A 190 -2.90 -1.57 -11.22
CA ASP A 190 -3.46 -1.97 -12.50
C ASP A 190 -4.63 -1.04 -12.90
N PHE A 191 -4.97 -1.05 -14.18
CA PHE A 191 -6.14 -0.33 -14.67
C PHE A 191 -7.42 -1.11 -14.34
N ILE A 192 -8.43 -0.41 -13.83
CA ILE A 192 -9.70 -1.05 -13.46
C ILE A 192 -10.46 -1.50 -14.72
N ASN A 193 -10.40 -0.69 -15.77
CA ASN A 193 -11.08 -0.95 -17.04
C ASN A 193 -10.42 -0.16 -18.19
N LEU A 194 -10.93 -0.34 -19.41
CA LEU A 194 -10.44 0.38 -20.59
C LEU A 194 -10.60 1.91 -20.47
N GLN A 195 -11.67 2.40 -19.86
CA GLN A 195 -11.89 3.84 -19.71
C GLN A 195 -10.83 4.50 -18.80
N ASP A 196 -10.47 3.84 -17.70
CA ASP A 196 -9.39 4.25 -16.78
C ASP A 196 -8.03 4.24 -17.50
N ARG A 197 -7.77 3.20 -18.30
CA ARG A 197 -6.57 3.13 -19.15
C ARG A 197 -6.50 4.26 -20.17
N CYS A 198 -7.59 4.50 -20.91
CA CYS A 198 -7.66 5.59 -21.87
C CYS A 198 -7.45 6.95 -21.18
N ARG A 199 -8.12 7.21 -20.05
CA ARG A 199 -7.97 8.44 -19.26
C ARG A 199 -6.51 8.66 -18.87
N SER A 200 -5.82 7.62 -18.39
CA SER A 200 -4.41 7.73 -17.97
C SER A 200 -3.46 8.05 -19.13
N ILE A 201 -3.69 7.47 -20.32
CA ILE A 201 -2.88 7.80 -21.50
C ILE A 201 -3.12 9.25 -21.91
N ILE A 202 -4.39 9.69 -21.98
CA ILE A 202 -4.75 11.06 -22.36
C ILE A 202 -4.06 12.08 -21.43
N ILE A 203 -4.14 11.90 -20.11
CA ILE A 203 -3.55 12.82 -19.12
C ILE A 203 -2.02 12.87 -19.19
N LYS A 204 -1.36 11.77 -19.62
CA LYS A 204 0.09 11.77 -19.82
C LYS A 204 0.50 12.53 -21.09
N THR A 205 -0.37 12.58 -22.09
CA THR A 205 -0.07 13.19 -23.39
C THR A 205 -0.58 14.61 -23.56
N MET A 206 -1.61 15.01 -22.79
CA MET A 206 -2.31 16.28 -22.95
C MET A 206 -2.25 17.10 -21.66
N ASN A 207 -2.11 18.42 -21.83
CA ASN A 207 -2.25 19.40 -20.75
C ASN A 207 -3.62 20.13 -20.84
N GLN A 208 -3.90 21.05 -19.91
CA GLN A 208 -5.18 21.75 -19.88
C GLN A 208 -5.45 22.56 -21.16
N ALA A 209 -4.43 23.19 -21.73
CA ALA A 209 -4.58 23.95 -22.98
C ALA A 209 -4.89 23.03 -24.17
N ASP A 210 -4.33 21.83 -24.21
CA ASP A 210 -4.67 20.83 -25.24
C ASP A 210 -6.15 20.40 -25.13
N LEU A 211 -6.66 20.19 -23.90
CA LEU A 211 -8.07 19.88 -23.68
C LEU A 211 -9.03 21.01 -24.04
N ASP A 212 -8.59 22.27 -23.92
CA ASP A 212 -9.38 23.42 -24.35
C ASP A 212 -9.52 23.48 -25.88
N LEU A 213 -8.50 23.01 -26.60
CA LEU A 213 -8.50 22.94 -28.06
C LEU A 213 -9.33 21.77 -28.59
N VAL A 214 -9.34 20.63 -27.89
CA VAL A 214 -10.18 19.49 -28.26
C VAL A 214 -11.62 19.76 -27.81
N LYS A 215 -12.55 19.95 -28.75
CA LYS A 215 -13.99 20.12 -28.48
C LYS A 215 -14.64 18.82 -28.00
N LEU A 216 -14.28 18.36 -26.80
CA LEU A 216 -14.82 17.17 -26.18
C LEU A 216 -16.22 17.43 -25.61
N PRO A 217 -17.14 16.45 -25.67
CA PRO A 217 -18.39 16.48 -24.92
C PRO A 217 -18.12 16.70 -23.42
N THR A 218 -18.95 17.52 -22.76
CA THR A 218 -18.79 17.89 -21.34
C THR A 218 -18.53 16.71 -20.40
N PRO A 219 -19.25 15.57 -20.49
CA PRO A 219 -19.01 14.44 -19.58
C PRO A 219 -17.59 13.86 -19.69
N ILE A 220 -17.05 13.77 -20.91
CA ILE A 220 -15.69 13.25 -21.16
C ILE A 220 -14.66 14.25 -20.67
N ARG A 221 -14.91 15.54 -20.90
CA ARG A 221 -14.02 16.62 -20.48
C ARG A 221 -13.91 16.69 -18.96
N THR A 222 -15.05 16.74 -18.25
CA THR A 222 -15.08 16.74 -16.77
C THR A 222 -14.39 15.50 -16.22
N TYR A 223 -14.66 14.34 -16.82
CA TYR A 223 -13.95 13.12 -16.47
C TYR A 223 -12.44 13.27 -16.66
N ILE A 224 -11.91 13.80 -17.75
CA ILE A 224 -10.44 13.94 -17.86
C ILE A 224 -9.89 14.98 -16.86
N GLU A 225 -10.51 16.15 -16.76
CA GLU A 225 -10.07 17.27 -15.90
C GLU A 225 -9.98 16.88 -14.41
N GLU A 226 -10.96 16.14 -13.89
CA GLU A 226 -10.98 15.63 -12.51
C GLU A 226 -9.69 14.87 -12.13
N ALA A 227 -9.07 14.17 -13.08
CA ALA A 227 -7.84 13.42 -12.81
C ALA A 227 -6.56 14.19 -13.13
N MET A 228 -6.66 15.37 -13.77
CA MET A 228 -5.53 16.28 -13.98
C MET A 228 -5.28 17.16 -12.76
N VAL A 229 -6.32 17.46 -12.00
CA VAL A 229 -6.20 18.13 -10.70
C VAL A 229 -5.51 17.15 -9.74
N LYS A 230 -4.19 17.30 -9.60
CA LYS A 230 -3.39 16.54 -8.61
C LYS A 230 -4.07 16.69 -7.25
N VAL A 231 -4.57 15.57 -6.73
CA VAL A 231 -5.40 15.42 -5.53
C VAL A 231 -4.89 16.29 -4.37
N SER A 232 -5.46 17.48 -4.21
CA SER A 232 -5.76 18.04 -2.89
C SER A 232 -7.08 17.41 -2.47
N ASP A 233 -7.02 16.54 -1.46
CA ASP A 233 -8.10 15.67 -0.97
C ASP A 233 -9.53 16.21 -1.13
N PRO A 234 -10.42 15.42 -1.78
CA PRO A 234 -11.81 15.31 -1.38
C PRO A 234 -12.08 13.91 -0.79
N PRO A 235 -13.08 13.76 0.11
CA PRO A 235 -13.47 12.47 0.64
C PRO A 235 -13.94 11.56 -0.50
N TYR A 236 -13.33 10.38 -0.61
CA TYR A 236 -13.71 9.34 -1.57
C TYR A 236 -15.20 9.02 -1.44
N GLN A 237 -15.96 9.33 -2.49
CA GLN A 237 -17.27 8.72 -2.69
C GLN A 237 -17.09 7.45 -3.54
N PRO A 238 -17.59 6.29 -3.09
CA PRO A 238 -17.54 5.07 -3.89
C PRO A 238 -18.33 5.32 -5.18
N ALA A 239 -17.68 5.11 -6.32
CA ALA A 239 -18.34 5.14 -7.61
C ALA A 239 -19.47 4.10 -7.60
N LYS A 240 -20.72 4.56 -7.65
CA LYS A 240 -21.88 3.71 -7.91
C LYS A 240 -21.77 3.22 -9.35
N TYR A 241 -21.23 2.03 -9.56
CA TYR A 241 -21.37 1.36 -10.83
C TYR A 241 -22.80 0.84 -10.94
N TYR A 242 -23.54 1.33 -11.95
CA TYR A 242 -24.76 0.69 -12.40
C TYR A 242 -24.39 -0.70 -12.91
N ILE A 243 -24.84 -1.73 -12.21
CA ILE A 243 -24.88 -3.08 -12.77
C ILE A 243 -25.95 -3.01 -13.86
N LEU A 244 -25.51 -2.96 -15.12
CA LEU A 244 -26.40 -3.27 -16.24
C LEU A 244 -26.66 -4.77 -16.16
N ASN A 245 -27.80 -5.14 -15.56
CA ASN A 245 -28.36 -6.47 -15.67
C ASN A 245 -28.83 -6.64 -17.11
N TYR A 246 -28.24 -7.60 -17.83
CA TYR A 246 -28.89 -8.27 -18.96
C TYR A 246 -29.39 -9.63 -18.48
#